data_AF-A0A529LVJ9-F1
#
_entry.id   AF-A0A529LVJ9-F1
#
_cell.length_a   1.000
_cell.length_b   1.000
_cell.length_c   1.000
_cell.angle_alpha   90.00
_cell.angle_beta   90.00
_cell.angle_gamma   90.00
#
_symmetry.space_group_name_H-M   'P 1'
#
loop_
_entity.id
_entity.type
_entity.pdbx_description
1 polymer ?
#
loop_
_entity_poly.entity_id
_entity_poly.type
_entity_poly.pdbx_seq_one_letter_code
_entity_poly.pdbx_strand_id
1 'polypeptide(L)' 'VNAADPGATRTAMRAQAMPGEDPETLPHPSEIAQRIVPLASPELKETGLIFQAKHNRFVAYRQPE' A
#
# COMPACT_ATOMS: atom_id res chain seq x y z
N VAL A 1 -3.80 13.21 8.51
CA VAL A 1 -2.57 12.46 8.17
C VAL A 1 -2.90 10.98 8.21
N ASN A 2 -2.55 10.23 7.16
CA ASN A 2 -2.78 8.78 7.05
C ASN A 2 -1.47 8.06 6.71
N ALA A 3 -1.39 6.77 7.02
CA ALA A 3 -0.33 5.90 6.53
C ALA A 3 -0.81 5.13 5.28
N ALA A 4 0.09 4.83 4.37
CA ALA A 4 -0.20 3.98 3.20
C ALA A 4 0.61 2.70 3.29
N ASP A 5 -0.08 1.56 3.21
CA ASP A 5 0.50 0.24 3.02
C ASP A 5 0.39 -0.12 1.52
N PRO A 6 1.51 -0.09 0.77
CA PRO A 6 1.50 -0.44 -0.65
C PRO A 6 1.28 -1.94 -0.90
N GLY A 7 1.48 -2.80 0.10
CA GLY A 7 1.55 -4.25 -0.06
C GLY A 7 2.80 -4.71 -0.85
N ALA A 8 2.82 -5.99 -1.20
CA ALA A 8 3.90 -6.57 -1.99
C ALA A 8 3.91 -5.93 -3.40
N THR A 9 4.98 -5.19 -3.69
CA THR A 9 5.13 -4.39 -4.92
C THR A 9 6.45 -4.78 -5.59
N ARG A 10 6.44 -4.91 -6.92
CA ARG A 10 7.60 -5.32 -7.73
C ARG A 10 8.71 -4.25 -7.70
N THR A 11 9.56 -4.29 -6.68
CA THR A 11 10.64 -3.33 -6.42
C THR A 11 11.93 -4.05 -6.06
N ALA A 12 13.08 -3.39 -6.23
CA ALA A 12 14.37 -3.95 -5.85
C ALA A 12 14.44 -4.27 -4.34
N MET A 13 13.88 -3.41 -3.49
CA MET A 13 13.79 -3.63 -2.05
C MET A 13 13.01 -4.91 -1.71
N ARG A 14 11.90 -5.19 -2.40
CA ARG A 14 11.11 -6.42 -2.21
C ARG A 14 11.88 -7.67 -2.64
N ALA A 15 12.53 -7.61 -3.79
CA ALA A 15 13.34 -8.73 -4.30
C ALA A 15 14.48 -9.11 -3.35
N GLN A 16 15.11 -8.11 -2.71
CA GLN A 16 16.13 -8.34 -1.69
C GLN A 16 15.54 -8.90 -0.38
N ALA A 17 14.37 -8.41 0.03
CA ALA A 17 13.72 -8.83 1.27
C ALA A 17 13.07 -10.22 1.21
N MET A 18 12.64 -10.67 0.03
CA MET A 18 11.99 -11.98 -0.19
C MET A 18 12.62 -12.73 -1.38
N PRO A 19 13.82 -13.32 -1.20
CA PRO A 19 14.48 -14.09 -2.26
C PRO A 19 13.65 -15.31 -2.69
N GLY A 20 13.49 -15.51 -3.99
CA GLY A 20 12.75 -16.66 -4.57
C GLY A 20 11.27 -16.41 -4.83
N GLU A 21 10.72 -15.26 -4.44
CA GLU A 21 9.40 -14.82 -4.90
C GLU A 21 9.46 -14.43 -6.38
N ASP A 22 8.49 -14.90 -7.19
CA ASP A 22 8.40 -14.53 -8.61
C ASP A 22 7.91 -13.07 -8.74
N PRO A 23 8.74 -12.13 -9.25
CA PRO A 23 8.36 -10.72 -9.39
C PRO A 23 7.16 -10.51 -10.30
N GLU A 24 6.94 -11.38 -11.29
CA GLU A 24 5.85 -11.24 -12.25
C GLU A 24 4.47 -11.46 -11.62
N THR A 25 4.43 -12.12 -10.46
CA THR A 25 3.20 -12.28 -9.66
C THR A 25 2.83 -11.04 -8.84
N LEU A 26 3.75 -10.06 -8.74
CA LEU A 26 3.54 -8.84 -7.99
C LEU A 26 3.09 -7.69 -8.91
N PRO A 27 2.20 -6.80 -8.43
CA PRO A 27 1.79 -5.62 -9.17
C PRO A 27 2.97 -4.68 -9.43
N HIS A 28 2.92 -4.02 -10.59
CA HIS A 28 3.90 -3.00 -10.93
C HIS A 28 3.71 -1.75 -10.03
N PRO A 29 4.79 -1.05 -9.62
CA PRO A 29 4.68 0.14 -8.77
C PRO A 29 3.72 1.21 -9.28
N SER A 30 3.59 1.38 -10.60
CA SER A 30 2.66 2.36 -11.18
C SER A 30 1.20 2.06 -10.87
N GLU A 31 0.82 0.78 -10.82
CA GLU A 31 -0.55 0.37 -10.46
C GLU A 31 -0.85 0.67 -9.00
N ILE A 32 0.12 0.43 -8.12
CA ILE A 32 0.00 0.75 -6.68
C ILE A 32 -0.03 2.27 -6.47
N ALA A 33 0.81 3.02 -7.19
CA ALA A 33 0.84 4.48 -7.13
C ALA A 33 -0.52 5.09 -7.52
N GLN A 34 -1.17 4.60 -8.58
CA GLN A 34 -2.50 5.06 -8.98
C GLN A 34 -3.55 4.92 -7.87
N ARG A 35 -3.42 3.92 -7.00
CA ARG A 35 -4.33 3.71 -5.86
C ARG A 35 -3.99 4.61 -4.68
N ILE A 36 -2.74 5.03 -4.53
CA ILE A 36 -2.27 5.88 -3.43
C ILE A 36 -2.49 7.37 -3.74
N VAL A 37 -2.36 7.80 -5.00
CA VAL A 37 -2.52 9.21 -5.42
C VAL A 37 -3.81 9.88 -4.87
N PRO A 38 -4.99 9.23 -4.82
CA PRO A 38 -6.19 9.81 -4.22
C PRO A 38 -6.04 10.27 -2.76
N LEU A 39 -5.08 9.73 -1.99
CA LEU A 39 -4.83 10.16 -0.61
C LEU A 39 -4.28 11.59 -0.52
N ALA A 40 -3.78 12.14 -1.63
CA ALA A 40 -3.34 13.53 -1.71
C ALA A 40 -4.47 14.49 -2.14
N SER A 41 -5.68 13.99 -2.39
CA SER A 41 -6.82 14.83 -2.76
C SER A 41 -7.19 15.77 -1.60
N PRO A 42 -7.45 17.06 -1.87
CA PRO A 42 -7.98 17.98 -0.87
C PRO A 42 -9.39 17.61 -0.39
N GLU A 43 -10.08 16.72 -1.11
CA GLU A 43 -11.43 16.26 -0.76
C GLU A 43 -11.43 15.08 0.23
N LEU A 44 -10.27 14.45 0.48
CA LEU A 44 -10.17 13.33 1.41
C LEU A 44 -10.44 13.79 2.85
N LYS A 45 -11.40 13.14 3.51
CA LYS A 45 -11.84 13.52 4.88
C LYS A 45 -11.29 12.58 5.94
N GLU A 46 -10.86 11.39 5.54
CA GLU A 46 -10.31 10.35 6.39
C GLU A 46 -8.95 10.77 6.97
N THR A 47 -8.74 10.55 8.27
CA THR A 47 -7.47 10.83 8.96
C THR A 47 -7.20 9.80 10.05
N GLY A 48 -5.93 9.55 10.35
CA GLY A 48 -5.51 8.61 11.39
C GLY A 48 -5.65 7.14 11.02
N LEU A 49 -5.85 6.84 9.74
CA LEU A 49 -6.09 5.48 9.23
C LEU A 49 -4.90 4.96 8.44
N ILE A 50 -4.92 3.66 8.17
CA ILE A 50 -3.98 2.97 7.28
C ILE A 50 -4.73 2.62 5.99
N PHE A 51 -4.25 3.10 4.85
CA PHE A 51 -4.79 2.73 3.54
C PHE A 51 -4.03 1.54 2.96
N GLN A 52 -4.73 0.43 2.68
CA GLN A 52 -4.15 -0.77 2.08
C GLN A 52 -4.33 -0.73 0.56
N ALA A 53 -3.29 -0.35 -0.19
CA ALA A 53 -3.38 -0.15 -1.64
C ALA A 53 -3.77 -1.44 -2.40
N LYS A 54 -3.29 -2.61 -1.94
CA LYS A 54 -3.68 -3.91 -2.54
C LYS A 54 -5.18 -4.17 -2.46
N HIS A 55 -5.83 -3.81 -1.36
CA HIS A 55 -7.25 -4.04 -1.09
C HIS A 55 -8.14 -2.82 -1.39
N ASN A 56 -7.53 -1.69 -1.72
CA ASN A 56 -8.20 -0.42 -1.99
C ASN A 56 -9.19 0.00 -0.88
N ARG A 57 -8.73 -0.01 0.38
CA ARG A 57 -9.57 0.31 1.55
C ARG A 57 -8.77 0.95 2.68
N PHE A 58 -9.47 1.72 3.52
CA PHE A 58 -8.96 2.16 4.82
C PHE A 58 -9.21 1.11 5.90
N VAL A 59 -8.26 0.98 6.83
CA VAL A 59 -8.38 0.17 8.04
C VAL A 59 -7.94 0.98 9.25
N ALA A 60 -8.57 0.73 10.39
CA ALA A 60 -8.17 1.28 11.68
C ALA A 60 -7.11 0.37 12.34
N TYR A 61 -6.20 0.98 13.10
CA TYR A 61 -5.27 0.22 13.93
C TYR A 61 -6.03 -0.52 15.03
N ARG A 62 -5.70 -1.79 15.24
CA ARG A 62 -6.23 -2.61 16.34
C ARG A 62 -5.07 -2.97 17.27
N GLN A 63 -5.20 -2.61 18.54
CA GLN A 63 -4.25 -3.05 19.57
C GLN A 63 -4.37 -4.58 19.75
N PRO A 64 -3.25 -5.28 20.00
CA PRO A 64 -3.29 -6.66 20.46
C PRO A 64 -4.14 -6.79 21.73
N GLU A 65 -4.85 -7.91 21.87
CA GLU A 65 -5.54 -8.29 23.11
C GLU A 65 -4.57 -8.85 24.16
#